data_AF-A0A811TK11-F1
#
_entry.id   AF-A0A811TK11-F1
#
_cell.length_a   1.000
_cell.length_b   1.000
_cell.length_c   1.000
_cell.angle_alpha   90.00
_cell.angle_beta   90.00
_cell.angle_gamma   90.00
#
_symmetry.space_group_name_H-M   'P 1'
#
loop_
_entity.id
_entity.type
_entity.pdbx_description
1 polymer ?
#
loop_
_entity_poly.entity_id
_entity_poly.type
_entity_poly.pdbx_seq_one_letter_code
_entity_poly.pdbx_strand_id
1 'polypeptide(L)'
;MSQTRTSKENTVVEEGKYWNPHAVEGHIEKGKTWERMSIRDDCGNMFKSKFGDIDFTSKNTEYYRFNGIMQSKRKSEAWEIAKRITRERGIPNYNPDLHLHGVQMGQRMLQTYKITGLEREWAGAEDTPAHPGWVPGTGIYGIEMDDVNYENNMAMQQSRDDISRTSINGMNIPHETIERRFGKEVTPETINTYMEMLNHNLGAGALIQEHVTETNPELVKDCYAIMFTGDDDVADAIDPCF
;
A
#
# COMPACT_ATOMS: atom_id res chain seq x y z
N MET A 1 0.23 -48.52 45.73
CA MET A 1 -0.13 -48.80 44.32
C MET A 1 0.69 -47.86 43.45
N SER A 2 1.77 -48.41 42.88
CA SER A 2 2.60 -47.78 41.86
C SER A 2 1.92 -47.99 40.52
N GLN A 3 1.90 -46.98 39.66
CA GLN A 3 2.06 -47.17 38.23
C GLN A 3 2.58 -45.89 37.58
N THR A 4 3.89 -45.88 37.36
CA THR A 4 4.62 -45.04 36.42
C THR A 4 4.12 -45.30 35.00
N ARG A 5 3.78 -44.27 34.24
CA ARG A 5 3.55 -44.39 32.79
C ARG A 5 4.50 -43.45 32.06
N THR A 6 5.63 -44.01 31.67
CA THR A 6 6.51 -43.49 30.61
C THR A 6 5.84 -43.71 29.26
N SER A 7 5.68 -42.66 28.47
CA SER A 7 5.57 -42.78 27.02
C SER A 7 6.60 -41.85 26.39
N LYS A 8 7.74 -42.44 26.01
CA LYS A 8 8.57 -41.95 24.92
C LYS A 8 7.74 -42.08 23.65
N GLU A 9 7.67 -41.02 22.86
CA GLU A 9 7.63 -41.11 21.40
C GLU A 9 8.00 -39.73 20.83
N ASN A 10 9.27 -39.61 20.44
CA ASN A 10 9.76 -38.52 19.61
C ASN A 10 9.08 -38.65 18.25
N THR A 11 8.14 -37.76 17.94
CA THR A 11 7.68 -37.59 16.56
C THR A 11 8.73 -36.77 15.82
N VAL A 12 9.58 -37.47 15.08
CA VAL A 12 10.43 -36.88 14.04
C VAL A 12 9.47 -36.38 12.95
N VAL A 13 9.42 -35.07 12.74
CA VAL A 13 8.69 -34.51 11.60
C VAL A 13 9.58 -34.69 10.37
N GLU A 14 9.20 -35.59 9.48
CA GLU A 14 9.88 -35.83 8.21
C GLU A 14 9.98 -34.55 7.37
N GLU A 15 11.15 -34.32 6.77
CA GLU A 15 11.44 -33.21 5.85
C GLU A 15 10.55 -33.28 4.60
N GLY A 16 9.40 -32.62 4.67
CA GLY A 16 8.53 -32.37 3.53
C GLY A 16 9.11 -31.29 2.62
N LYS A 17 9.45 -31.69 1.38
CA LYS A 17 9.87 -30.84 0.27
C LYS A 17 8.90 -29.67 0.05
N TYR A 18 9.34 -28.45 0.34
CA TYR A 18 8.71 -27.24 -0.20
C TYR A 18 9.29 -26.97 -1.59
N TRP A 19 8.39 -26.73 -2.55
CA TRP A 19 8.71 -26.30 -3.91
C TRP A 19 9.49 -24.97 -3.86
N ASN A 20 10.69 -24.95 -4.44
CA ASN A 20 11.55 -23.77 -4.55
C ASN A 20 11.64 -23.34 -6.03
N PRO A 21 10.93 -22.29 -6.46
CA PRO A 21 10.94 -21.83 -7.85
C PRO A 21 12.26 -21.20 -8.34
N HIS A 22 13.27 -21.05 -7.48
CA HIS A 22 14.51 -20.32 -7.82
C HIS A 22 15.79 -21.13 -7.65
N ALA A 23 15.71 -22.47 -7.60
CA ALA A 23 16.89 -23.32 -7.59
C ALA A 23 17.50 -23.42 -9.00
N VAL A 24 18.23 -22.39 -9.44
CA VAL A 24 19.14 -22.49 -10.59
C VAL A 24 20.48 -23.01 -10.07
N GLU A 25 20.82 -24.26 -10.41
CA GLU A 25 22.14 -24.83 -10.15
C GLU A 25 23.17 -24.11 -11.03
N GLY A 26 23.98 -23.25 -10.40
CA GLY A 26 25.14 -22.62 -11.00
C GLY A 26 26.33 -22.71 -10.06
N HIS A 27 27.44 -23.25 -10.56
CA HIS A 27 28.70 -23.40 -9.84
C HIS A 27 29.24 -22.04 -9.36
N ILE A 28 29.60 -21.95 -8.08
CA ILE A 28 30.23 -20.78 -7.46
C ILE A 28 31.61 -21.20 -6.90
N GLU A 29 32.65 -20.42 -7.22
CA GLU A 29 34.01 -20.59 -6.69
C GLU A 29 34.05 -20.53 -5.16
N LYS A 30 34.89 -21.38 -4.56
CA LYS A 30 35.14 -21.43 -3.11
C LYS A 30 35.53 -20.04 -2.59
N GLY A 31 34.65 -19.43 -1.80
CA GLY A 31 34.95 -18.24 -1.01
C GLY A 31 34.18 -16.96 -1.35
N LYS A 32 33.30 -16.97 -2.35
CA LYS A 32 32.38 -15.84 -2.61
C LYS A 32 30.97 -16.34 -2.81
N THR A 33 30.22 -16.54 -1.73
CA THR A 33 28.77 -16.67 -1.82
C THR A 33 28.19 -15.30 -2.10
N TRP A 34 27.42 -15.18 -3.19
CA TRP A 34 26.45 -14.11 -3.36
C TRP A 34 25.72 -13.90 -2.03
N GLU A 35 25.82 -12.73 -1.42
CA GLU A 35 24.99 -12.36 -0.29
C GLU A 35 23.56 -12.27 -0.80
N ARG A 36 22.91 -13.43 -0.84
CA ARG A 36 21.48 -13.59 -0.87
C ARG A 36 21.02 -12.98 0.46
N MET A 37 20.85 -11.66 0.51
CA MET A 37 20.08 -10.99 1.56
C MET A 37 18.72 -11.65 1.53
N SER A 38 18.59 -12.69 2.34
CA SER A 38 17.33 -13.37 2.50
C SER A 38 16.40 -12.38 3.17
N ILE A 39 15.09 -12.52 3.01
CA ILE A 39 14.10 -11.74 3.76
C ILE A 39 14.40 -11.74 5.28
N ARG A 40 15.12 -12.76 5.79
CA ARG A 40 15.64 -12.82 7.17
C ARG A 40 16.75 -11.81 7.46
N ASP A 41 17.63 -11.52 6.53
CA ASP A 41 18.74 -10.56 6.68
C ASP A 41 18.23 -9.12 6.65
N ASP A 42 17.23 -8.82 5.81
CA ASP A 42 16.57 -7.50 5.76
C ASP A 42 15.74 -7.23 7.01
N CYS A 43 15.01 -8.24 7.49
CA CYS A 43 14.37 -8.15 8.80
C CYS A 43 15.43 -7.98 9.88
N GLY A 44 16.48 -8.81 9.89
CA GLY A 44 17.57 -8.75 10.87
C GLY A 44 18.23 -7.38 10.97
N ASN A 45 18.54 -6.75 9.84
CA ASN A 45 19.16 -5.42 9.78
C ASN A 45 18.20 -4.28 10.16
N MET A 46 16.92 -4.35 9.77
CA MET A 46 15.88 -3.42 10.24
C MET A 46 15.76 -3.45 11.76
N PHE A 47 15.75 -4.65 12.33
CA PHE A 47 15.62 -4.80 13.77
C PHE A 47 16.91 -4.35 14.48
N LYS A 48 18.11 -4.62 13.93
CA LYS A 48 19.37 -4.12 14.51
C LYS A 48 19.47 -2.59 14.53
N SER A 49 19.04 -1.91 13.46
CA SER A 49 19.15 -0.45 13.35
C SER A 49 18.30 0.31 14.38
N LYS A 50 17.19 -0.29 14.84
CA LYS A 50 16.30 0.32 15.84
C LYS A 50 16.36 -0.29 17.22
N PHE A 51 16.63 -1.59 17.33
CA PHE A 51 16.58 -2.31 18.59
C PHE A 51 17.96 -2.63 19.17
N GLY A 52 19.05 -2.24 18.49
CA GLY A 52 20.43 -2.56 18.88
C GLY A 52 20.75 -4.03 18.63
N ASP A 53 21.72 -4.58 19.36
CA ASP A 53 22.05 -6.01 19.31
C ASP A 53 20.98 -6.86 19.99
N ILE A 54 19.77 -6.93 19.41
CA ILE A 54 18.77 -7.91 19.82
C ILE A 54 19.14 -9.27 19.23
N ASP A 55 19.40 -10.21 20.13
CA ASP A 55 19.44 -11.62 19.80
C ASP A 55 18.01 -12.13 19.56
N PHE A 56 17.65 -12.37 18.29
CA PHE A 56 16.36 -12.95 17.89
C PHE A 56 16.14 -14.37 18.40
N THR A 57 17.19 -15.04 18.86
CA THR A 57 17.12 -16.38 19.45
C THR A 57 16.89 -16.32 20.96
N SER A 58 17.00 -15.13 21.58
CA SER A 58 16.72 -14.92 22.98
C SER A 58 15.26 -15.23 23.30
N LYS A 59 15.06 -16.04 24.33
CA LYS A 59 13.73 -16.36 24.88
C LYS A 59 13.28 -15.36 25.95
N ASN A 60 14.15 -14.42 26.33
CA ASN A 60 13.93 -13.48 27.42
C ASN A 60 13.99 -12.03 26.91
N THR A 61 13.13 -11.18 27.46
CA THR A 61 13.10 -9.74 27.18
C THR A 61 12.65 -8.97 28.40
N GLU A 62 12.77 -7.65 28.36
CA GLU A 62 12.41 -6.76 29.46
C GLU A 62 11.09 -6.04 29.19
N TYR A 63 10.33 -5.83 30.26
CA TYR A 63 9.03 -5.14 30.28
C TYR A 63 9.08 -4.01 31.33
N TYR A 64 8.10 -3.12 31.30
CA TYR A 64 7.86 -2.06 32.28
C TYR A 64 8.94 -0.97 32.40
N ARG A 65 9.90 -0.92 31.47
CA ARG A 65 11.02 0.04 31.44
C ARG A 65 10.92 1.15 30.39
N PHE A 66 9.85 1.15 29.60
CA PHE A 66 9.75 1.98 28.38
C PHE A 66 8.95 3.28 28.57
N ASN A 67 8.72 3.72 29.80
CA ASN A 67 7.98 4.96 30.11
C ASN A 67 6.59 5.05 29.43
N GLY A 68 5.88 3.91 29.36
CA GLY A 68 4.52 3.82 28.82
C GLY A 68 4.41 4.35 27.39
N ILE A 69 3.45 5.23 27.14
CA ILE A 69 3.24 5.81 25.81
C ILE A 69 4.35 6.77 25.35
N MET A 70 5.17 7.28 26.29
CA MET A 70 6.18 8.30 25.99
C MET A 70 7.39 7.75 25.21
N GLN A 71 7.52 6.43 25.07
CA GLN A 71 8.47 5.84 24.13
C GLN A 71 8.13 6.09 22.65
N SER A 72 6.86 6.40 22.35
CA SER A 72 6.37 6.61 20.99
C SER A 72 6.20 8.11 20.71
N LYS A 73 6.74 8.55 19.58
CA LYS A 73 6.58 9.95 19.15
C LYS A 73 5.12 10.20 18.76
N ARG A 74 4.46 9.25 18.09
CA ARG A 74 3.06 9.39 17.64
C ARG A 74 2.07 9.41 18.79
N LYS A 75 2.23 8.54 19.79
CA LYS A 75 1.36 8.56 20.97
C LYS A 75 1.53 9.85 21.77
N SER A 76 2.77 10.35 21.90
CA SER A 76 3.05 11.62 22.58
C SER A 76 2.40 12.81 21.84
N GLU A 77 2.55 12.86 20.51
CA GLU A 77 1.92 13.86 19.64
C GLU A 77 0.38 13.82 19.75
N ALA A 78 -0.21 12.64 19.65
CA ALA A 78 -1.66 12.45 19.75
C ALA A 78 -2.22 12.93 21.10
N TRP A 79 -1.49 12.69 22.19
CA TRP A 79 -1.92 13.15 23.52
C TRP A 79 -1.90 14.68 23.64
N GLU A 80 -0.89 15.35 23.11
CA GLU A 80 -0.84 16.82 23.11
C GLU A 80 -1.94 17.46 22.26
N ILE A 81 -2.22 16.88 21.08
CA ILE A 81 -3.35 17.29 20.25
C ILE A 81 -4.68 17.11 21.00
N ALA A 82 -4.86 15.97 21.66
CA ALA A 82 -6.08 15.69 22.42
C ALA A 82 -6.30 16.66 23.59
N LYS A 83 -5.22 17.06 24.29
CA LYS A 83 -5.26 18.11 25.32
C LYS A 83 -5.66 19.46 24.75
N ARG A 84 -5.22 19.80 23.53
CA ARG A 84 -5.65 21.03 22.83
C ARG A 84 -7.14 20.97 22.48
N ILE A 85 -7.59 19.90 21.83
CA ILE A 85 -9.00 19.72 21.45
C ILE A 85 -9.92 19.78 22.67
N THR A 86 -9.54 19.12 23.77
CA THR A 86 -10.32 19.13 25.02
C THR A 86 -10.49 20.55 25.56
N ARG A 87 -9.45 21.38 25.50
CA ARG A 87 -9.51 22.79 25.93
C ARG A 87 -10.40 23.63 25.01
N GLU A 88 -10.32 23.42 23.70
CA GLU A 88 -11.09 24.18 22.70
C GLU A 88 -12.58 23.86 22.77
N ARG A 89 -12.96 22.59 22.91
CA ARG A 89 -14.37 22.15 22.86
C ARG A 89 -15.03 21.98 24.24
N GLY A 90 -14.27 21.98 25.32
CA GLY A 90 -14.77 21.77 26.70
C GLY A 90 -15.25 20.34 27.02
N ILE A 91 -14.98 19.37 26.13
CA ILE A 91 -15.42 17.97 26.27
C ILE A 91 -14.17 17.07 26.24
N PRO A 92 -13.98 16.15 27.22
CA PRO A 92 -12.85 15.22 27.24
C PRO A 92 -12.63 14.50 25.90
N ASN A 93 -11.38 14.30 25.51
CA ASN A 93 -10.97 13.53 24.34
C ASN A 93 -9.94 12.45 24.74
N TYR A 94 -9.23 11.85 23.77
CA TYR A 94 -8.20 10.84 23.98
C TYR A 94 -7.32 11.15 25.20
N ASN A 95 -7.34 10.21 26.14
CA ASN A 95 -6.53 10.25 27.35
C ASN A 95 -5.90 8.86 27.56
N PRO A 96 -4.58 8.72 27.45
CA PRO A 96 -3.87 7.45 27.62
C PRO A 96 -4.05 6.85 29.02
N ASP A 97 -4.35 7.67 30.03
CA ASP A 97 -4.58 7.23 31.41
C ASP A 97 -5.89 6.46 31.59
N LEU A 98 -6.81 6.55 30.63
CA LEU A 98 -8.08 5.83 30.70
C LEU A 98 -8.01 4.42 30.09
N HIS A 99 -6.89 4.06 29.47
CA HIS A 99 -6.72 2.73 28.89
C HIS A 99 -6.86 1.65 29.97
N LEU A 100 -7.69 0.63 29.71
CA LEU A 100 -7.90 -0.54 30.58
C LEU A 100 -7.98 -0.18 32.08
N HIS A 101 -8.90 0.72 32.44
CA HIS A 101 -9.10 1.18 33.82
C HIS A 101 -7.84 1.74 34.52
N GLY A 102 -6.96 2.45 33.79
CA GLY A 102 -5.77 3.07 34.37
C GLY A 102 -4.44 2.44 33.93
N VAL A 103 -4.47 1.30 33.26
CA VAL A 103 -3.26 0.63 32.77
C VAL A 103 -2.84 1.23 31.44
N GLN A 104 -1.89 2.16 31.45
CA GLN A 104 -1.36 2.77 30.23
C GLN A 104 -0.76 1.73 29.27
N MET A 105 -0.88 2.00 27.96
CA MET A 105 -0.14 1.27 26.92
C MET A 105 1.37 1.47 27.05
N GLY A 106 2.16 0.61 26.41
CA GLY A 106 3.63 0.73 26.40
C GLY A 106 4.34 0.08 27.59
N GLN A 107 3.68 -0.85 28.29
CA GLN A 107 4.33 -1.73 29.27
C GLN A 107 5.35 -2.68 28.62
N ARG A 108 5.20 -2.94 27.33
CA ARG A 108 6.24 -3.53 26.46
C ARG A 108 6.71 -2.49 25.47
N MET A 109 7.79 -2.82 24.77
CA MET A 109 8.23 -2.05 23.61
C MET A 109 7.10 -1.93 22.58
N LEU A 110 6.82 -0.70 22.16
CA LEU A 110 5.97 -0.40 21.01
C LEU A 110 6.82 -0.54 19.75
N GLN A 111 6.51 -1.57 18.96
CA GLN A 111 7.30 -1.94 17.80
C GLN A 111 7.05 -0.99 16.63
N THR A 112 8.04 -0.91 15.75
CA THR A 112 7.89 -0.24 14.45
C THR A 112 7.97 -1.25 13.32
N TYR A 113 7.42 -0.86 12.18
CA TYR A 113 7.24 -1.69 11.01
C TYR A 113 8.07 -1.19 9.84
N LYS A 114 8.29 -2.08 8.87
CA LYS A 114 8.74 -1.74 7.53
C LYS A 114 7.66 -2.06 6.52
N ILE A 115 7.65 -1.33 5.42
CA ILE A 115 6.84 -1.70 4.26
C ILE A 115 7.62 -2.72 3.44
N THR A 116 7.08 -3.93 3.36
CA THR A 116 7.69 -5.01 2.58
C THR A 116 7.74 -4.65 1.10
N GLY A 117 8.83 -5.00 0.43
CA GLY A 117 8.98 -4.85 -1.02
C GLY A 117 9.54 -3.50 -1.49
N LEU A 118 9.87 -2.58 -0.58
CA LEU A 118 10.47 -1.28 -0.94
C LEU A 118 12.00 -1.25 -0.88
N GLU A 119 12.63 -2.39 -0.61
CA GLU A 119 14.10 -2.50 -0.46
C GLU A 119 14.84 -2.33 -1.78
N ARG A 120 14.15 -2.65 -2.89
CA ARG A 120 14.68 -2.60 -4.24
C ARG A 120 13.61 -2.09 -5.18
N GLU A 121 14.00 -1.28 -6.14
CA GLU A 121 13.12 -0.84 -7.22
C GLU A 121 13.63 -1.35 -8.56
N TRP A 122 12.70 -1.60 -9.47
CA TRP A 122 13.02 -2.05 -10.82
C TRP A 122 13.44 -0.86 -11.67
N ALA A 123 14.68 -0.88 -12.15
CA ALA A 123 15.26 0.19 -12.97
C ALA A 123 14.96 0.04 -14.48
N GLY A 124 14.06 -0.87 -14.88
CA GLY A 124 13.59 -0.96 -16.26
C GLY A 124 14.50 -1.71 -17.25
N ALA A 125 15.57 -2.37 -16.80
CA ALA A 125 16.46 -3.17 -17.67
C ALA A 125 16.10 -4.66 -17.64
N GLU A 126 16.24 -5.40 -18.75
CA GLU A 126 16.05 -6.86 -18.77
C GLU A 126 16.85 -7.56 -17.66
N ASP A 127 16.22 -8.52 -16.96
CA ASP A 127 16.86 -9.28 -15.88
C ASP A 127 17.88 -10.27 -16.47
N THR A 128 19.06 -9.76 -16.79
CA THR A 128 20.17 -10.56 -17.33
C THR A 128 21.20 -10.86 -16.24
N PRO A 129 21.92 -11.99 -16.29
CA PRO A 129 22.98 -12.31 -15.32
C PRO A 129 24.10 -11.25 -15.22
N ALA A 130 24.22 -10.36 -16.21
CA ALA A 130 25.24 -9.31 -16.26
C ALA A 130 24.74 -7.92 -15.77
N HIS A 131 23.43 -7.70 -15.74
CA HIS A 131 22.80 -6.45 -15.30
C HIS A 131 21.60 -6.77 -14.41
N PRO A 132 21.78 -6.89 -13.08
CA PRO A 132 20.64 -7.00 -12.19
C PRO A 132 19.84 -5.70 -12.31
N GLY A 133 18.64 -5.76 -12.90
CA GLY A 133 17.76 -4.60 -13.13
C GLY A 133 17.21 -3.97 -11.84
N TRP A 134 17.63 -4.46 -10.68
CA TRP A 134 17.22 -4.00 -9.37
C TRP A 134 18.23 -3.01 -8.80
N VAL A 135 17.78 -1.79 -8.52
CA VAL A 135 18.54 -0.78 -7.79
C VAL A 135 18.03 -0.66 -6.36
N PRO A 136 18.84 -0.15 -5.41
CA PRO A 136 18.37 0.10 -4.04
C PRO A 136 17.11 0.96 -4.04
N GLY A 137 16.05 0.47 -3.41
CA GLY A 137 14.77 1.16 -3.34
C GLY A 137 14.71 2.17 -2.21
N THR A 138 13.52 2.73 -1.99
CA THR A 138 13.30 3.75 -0.96
C THR A 138 13.43 3.23 0.47
N GLY A 139 13.26 1.92 0.70
CA GLY A 139 13.48 1.26 1.99
C GLY A 139 12.76 1.97 3.15
N ILE A 140 11.43 1.86 3.22
CA ILE A 140 10.68 2.54 4.29
C ILE A 140 10.63 1.66 5.54
N TYR A 141 11.36 2.10 6.57
CA TYR A 141 11.42 1.45 7.88
C TYR A 141 10.98 2.38 9.00
N GLY A 142 10.76 1.77 10.16
CA GLY A 142 10.62 2.52 11.39
C GLY A 142 9.28 3.22 11.57
N ILE A 143 8.28 2.77 10.83
CA ILE A 143 6.90 3.26 10.88
C ILE A 143 6.26 2.83 12.19
N GLU A 144 5.70 3.74 12.96
CA GLU A 144 4.93 3.38 14.16
C GLU A 144 3.56 2.80 13.76
N MET A 145 2.98 1.91 14.57
CA MET A 145 1.67 1.27 14.26
C MET A 145 0.58 2.29 13.93
N ASP A 146 0.62 3.46 14.57
CA ASP A 146 -0.34 4.54 14.36
C ASP A 146 -0.34 5.10 12.93
N ASP A 147 0.82 5.11 12.27
CA ASP A 147 0.99 5.65 10.91
C ASP A 147 0.48 4.68 9.82
N VAL A 148 0.21 3.42 10.18
CA VAL A 148 -0.44 2.42 9.31
C VAL A 148 -1.92 2.21 9.61
N ASN A 149 -2.51 3.01 10.52
CA ASN A 149 -3.96 3.13 10.60
C ASN A 149 -4.46 3.89 9.37
N TYR A 150 -5.47 3.35 8.69
CA TYR A 150 -6.14 3.97 7.54
C TYR A 150 -6.50 5.44 7.77
N GLU A 151 -6.99 5.79 8.96
CA GLU A 151 -7.41 7.15 9.33
C GLU A 151 -6.25 8.15 9.32
N ASN A 152 -5.03 7.69 9.59
CA ASN A 152 -3.83 8.51 9.66
C ASN A 152 -3.00 8.44 8.36
N ASN A 153 -3.44 7.65 7.37
CA ASN A 153 -2.68 7.38 6.16
C ASN A 153 -3.47 7.78 4.91
N MET A 154 -3.12 8.95 4.36
CA MET A 154 -3.80 9.50 3.20
C MET A 154 -3.63 8.64 1.95
N ALA A 155 -2.53 7.90 1.79
CA ALA A 155 -2.34 7.01 0.65
C ALA A 155 -3.30 5.81 0.70
N MET A 156 -3.56 5.27 1.90
CA MET A 156 -4.56 4.22 2.08
C MET A 156 -5.98 4.73 1.80
N GLN A 157 -6.30 5.96 2.24
CA GLN A 157 -7.57 6.61 1.93
C GLN A 157 -7.74 6.82 0.42
N GLN A 158 -6.77 7.45 -0.22
CA GLN A 158 -6.80 7.73 -1.65
C GLN A 158 -6.86 6.46 -2.49
N SER A 159 -6.14 5.40 -2.11
CA SER A 159 -6.21 4.11 -2.82
C SER A 159 -7.62 3.53 -2.82
N ARG A 160 -8.35 3.64 -1.70
CA ARG A 160 -9.75 3.23 -1.63
C ARG A 160 -10.63 4.14 -2.47
N ASP A 161 -10.41 5.45 -2.42
CA ASP A 161 -11.20 6.43 -3.15
C ASP A 161 -11.04 6.26 -4.66
N ASP A 162 -9.83 6.03 -5.15
CA ASP A 162 -9.53 5.74 -6.56
C ASP A 162 -10.24 4.48 -7.05
N ILE A 163 -10.27 3.41 -6.25
CA ILE A 163 -11.05 2.21 -6.58
C ILE A 163 -12.54 2.52 -6.60
N SER A 164 -13.03 3.23 -5.57
CA SER A 164 -14.46 3.48 -5.37
C SER A 164 -15.05 4.42 -6.43
N ARG A 165 -14.25 5.35 -6.95
CA ARG A 165 -14.66 6.36 -7.95
C ARG A 165 -14.40 5.92 -9.39
N THR A 166 -13.90 4.70 -9.63
CA THR A 166 -13.62 4.17 -10.97
C THR A 166 -14.74 3.26 -11.46
N SER A 167 -15.14 3.43 -12.73
CA SER A 167 -16.07 2.52 -13.42
C SER A 167 -15.63 2.27 -14.86
N ILE A 168 -15.97 1.10 -15.41
CA ILE A 168 -15.70 0.73 -16.80
C ILE A 168 -17.04 0.61 -17.52
N ASN A 169 -17.22 1.39 -18.58
CA ASN A 169 -18.45 1.42 -19.37
C ASN A 169 -18.15 1.09 -20.83
N GLY A 170 -18.82 0.07 -21.38
CA GLY A 170 -18.61 -0.35 -22.77
C GLY A 170 -19.30 0.58 -23.77
N MET A 171 -18.58 0.99 -24.82
CA MET A 171 -19.06 1.94 -25.83
C MET A 171 -19.73 1.29 -27.06
N ASN A 172 -19.68 -0.04 -27.18
CA ASN A 172 -20.26 -0.76 -28.32
C ASN A 172 -21.78 -0.51 -28.47
N ILE A 173 -22.54 -0.62 -27.38
CA ILE A 173 -24.00 -0.44 -27.41
C ILE A 173 -24.38 1.02 -27.75
N PRO A 174 -23.75 2.05 -27.14
CA PRO A 174 -23.93 3.43 -27.57
C PRO A 174 -23.63 3.64 -29.06
N HIS A 175 -22.50 3.15 -29.58
CA HIS A 175 -22.12 3.32 -30.98
C HIS A 175 -23.14 2.65 -31.92
N GLU A 176 -23.52 1.40 -31.66
CA GLU A 176 -24.55 0.70 -32.45
C GLU A 176 -25.89 1.42 -32.42
N THR A 177 -26.24 2.05 -31.30
CA THR A 177 -27.48 2.82 -31.18
C THR A 177 -27.43 4.08 -32.04
N ILE A 178 -26.32 4.80 -32.03
CA ILE A 178 -26.08 5.99 -32.86
C ILE A 178 -26.21 5.64 -34.35
N GLU A 179 -25.57 4.56 -34.78
CA GLU A 179 -25.59 4.11 -36.18
C GLU A 179 -26.96 3.58 -36.59
N ARG A 180 -27.52 2.61 -35.85
CA ARG A 180 -28.73 1.90 -36.28
C ARG A 180 -30.01 2.67 -36.05
N ARG A 181 -30.10 3.45 -34.97
CA ARG A 181 -31.34 4.19 -34.64
C ARG A 181 -31.33 5.63 -35.13
N PHE A 182 -30.18 6.30 -35.04
CA PHE A 182 -30.08 7.71 -35.40
C PHE A 182 -29.47 7.94 -36.80
N GLY A 183 -28.95 6.89 -37.44
CA GLY A 183 -28.39 6.98 -38.80
C GLY A 183 -27.17 7.90 -38.87
N LYS A 184 -26.40 7.98 -37.78
CA LYS A 184 -25.19 8.79 -37.68
C LYS A 184 -23.97 7.90 -37.65
N GLU A 185 -22.92 8.32 -38.34
CA GLU A 185 -21.65 7.59 -38.39
C GLU A 185 -20.85 7.82 -37.11
N VAL A 186 -20.18 6.76 -36.63
CA VAL A 186 -19.21 6.84 -35.54
C VAL A 186 -17.82 6.62 -36.12
N THR A 187 -16.98 7.64 -36.05
CA THR A 187 -15.58 7.62 -36.51
C THR A 187 -14.62 7.99 -35.38
N PRO A 188 -13.31 7.71 -35.50
CA PRO A 188 -12.32 8.17 -34.51
C PRO A 188 -12.39 9.68 -34.23
N GLU A 189 -12.65 10.51 -35.25
CA GLU A 189 -12.82 11.96 -35.08
C GLU A 189 -14.03 12.31 -34.20
N THR A 190 -15.17 11.63 -34.41
CA THR A 190 -16.36 11.84 -33.55
C THR A 190 -16.14 11.33 -32.13
N ILE A 191 -15.35 10.26 -31.97
CA ILE A 191 -14.99 9.73 -30.65
C ILE A 191 -14.08 10.72 -29.92
N ASN A 192 -13.07 11.31 -30.58
CA ASN A 192 -12.22 12.34 -29.98
C ASN A 192 -13.04 13.55 -29.51
N THR A 193 -13.97 14.03 -30.35
CA THR A 193 -14.87 15.12 -29.98
C THR A 193 -15.74 14.76 -28.78
N TYR A 194 -16.27 13.53 -28.75
CA TYR A 194 -17.04 13.02 -27.62
C TYR A 194 -16.19 12.95 -26.33
N MET A 195 -14.94 12.50 -26.41
CA MET A 195 -14.05 12.39 -25.25
C MET A 195 -13.67 13.76 -24.68
N GLU A 196 -13.48 14.77 -25.53
CA GLU A 196 -13.28 16.16 -25.09
C GLU A 196 -14.51 16.68 -24.34
N MET A 197 -15.70 16.52 -24.93
CA MET A 197 -16.97 16.92 -24.31
C MET A 197 -17.23 16.16 -22.99
N LEU A 198 -16.92 14.86 -22.96
CA LEU A 198 -17.09 14.01 -21.78
C LEU A 198 -16.18 14.46 -20.65
N ASN A 199 -14.90 14.73 -20.91
CA ASN A 199 -13.96 15.17 -19.88
C ASN A 199 -14.34 16.55 -19.30
N HIS A 200 -14.88 17.47 -20.11
CA HIS A 200 -15.50 18.70 -19.61
C HIS A 200 -16.72 18.42 -18.72
N ASN A 201 -17.63 17.56 -19.18
CA ASN A 201 -18.88 17.30 -18.50
C ASN A 201 -18.72 16.47 -17.21
N LEU A 202 -17.73 15.59 -17.15
CA LEU A 202 -17.49 14.71 -16.00
C LEU A 202 -17.07 15.50 -14.76
N GLY A 203 -16.29 16.58 -14.96
CA GLY A 203 -16.03 17.62 -13.95
C GLY A 203 -17.25 18.52 -13.67
N ALA A 204 -18.46 18.12 -14.06
CA ALA A 204 -19.69 18.90 -13.98
C ALA A 204 -19.67 20.24 -14.75
N GLY A 205 -18.95 20.28 -15.87
CA GLY A 205 -19.05 21.36 -16.86
C GLY A 205 -20.33 21.25 -17.71
N ALA A 206 -20.99 22.37 -17.94
CA ALA A 206 -22.23 22.43 -18.69
C ALA A 206 -21.99 22.35 -20.20
N LEU A 207 -22.81 21.57 -20.92
CA LEU A 207 -22.74 21.45 -22.39
C LEU A 207 -23.95 22.05 -23.14
N ILE A 208 -25.10 22.21 -22.47
CA ILE A 208 -26.37 22.51 -23.15
C ILE A 208 -27.17 23.62 -22.47
N GLN A 209 -27.38 23.52 -21.16
CA GLN A 209 -28.28 24.42 -20.44
C GLN A 209 -27.62 25.76 -20.13
N GLU A 210 -28.40 26.83 -20.24
CA GLU A 210 -28.05 28.18 -19.76
C GLU A 210 -28.29 28.31 -18.25
N HIS A 211 -27.56 29.20 -17.59
CA HIS A 211 -27.71 29.58 -16.18
C HIS A 211 -27.66 28.39 -15.20
N VAL A 212 -26.69 27.51 -15.41
CA VAL A 212 -26.38 26.41 -14.49
C VAL A 212 -25.17 26.72 -13.63
N THR A 213 -25.08 26.06 -12.49
CA THR A 213 -23.92 26.12 -11.61
C THR A 213 -22.98 24.96 -11.92
N GLU A 214 -21.68 25.23 -11.94
CA GLU A 214 -20.63 24.24 -12.21
C GLU A 214 -19.75 24.05 -10.97
N THR A 215 -18.95 22.98 -10.96
CA THR A 215 -17.96 22.77 -9.90
C THR A 215 -16.70 23.60 -10.14
N ASN A 216 -15.97 23.93 -9.07
CA ASN A 216 -14.64 24.53 -9.23
C ASN A 216 -13.67 23.46 -9.77
N PRO A 217 -13.05 23.66 -10.95
CA PRO A 217 -12.18 22.66 -11.57
C PRO A 217 -11.02 22.19 -10.69
N GLU A 218 -10.49 23.02 -9.79
CA GLU A 218 -9.38 22.63 -8.90
C GLU A 218 -9.80 21.54 -7.89
N LEU A 219 -11.09 21.48 -7.54
CA LEU A 219 -11.63 20.50 -6.60
C LEU A 219 -11.99 19.15 -7.24
N VAL A 220 -11.99 19.07 -8.58
CA VAL A 220 -12.36 17.88 -9.37
C VAL A 220 -11.30 17.51 -10.41
N LYS A 221 -10.08 18.01 -10.27
CA LYS A 221 -8.98 17.82 -11.23
C LYS A 221 -8.52 16.37 -11.38
N ASP A 222 -8.88 15.51 -10.45
CA ASP A 222 -8.63 14.07 -10.47
C ASP A 222 -9.72 13.28 -11.22
N CYS A 223 -10.78 13.95 -11.69
CA CYS A 223 -11.88 13.36 -12.43
C CYS A 223 -11.63 13.45 -13.94
N TYR A 224 -11.54 12.30 -14.60
CA TYR A 224 -11.32 12.21 -16.05
C TYR A 224 -11.87 10.89 -16.59
N ALA A 225 -12.00 10.81 -17.92
CA ALA A 225 -12.33 9.60 -18.64
C ALA A 225 -11.23 9.31 -19.67
N ILE A 226 -10.81 8.05 -19.71
CA ILE A 226 -9.93 7.49 -20.74
C ILE A 226 -10.64 6.35 -21.47
N MET A 227 -10.14 5.99 -22.65
CA MET A 227 -10.59 4.87 -23.46
C MET A 227 -9.47 3.87 -23.68
N PHE A 228 -9.84 2.59 -23.77
CA PHE A 228 -8.94 1.55 -24.27
C PHE A 228 -9.72 0.63 -25.19
N THR A 229 -9.03 0.10 -26.19
CA THR A 229 -9.59 -0.84 -27.16
C THR A 229 -8.55 -1.92 -27.48
N GLY A 230 -9.01 -3.09 -27.93
CA GLY A 230 -8.14 -4.14 -28.47
C GLY A 230 -7.92 -4.02 -29.97
N ASP A 231 -8.40 -2.95 -30.59
CA ASP A 231 -8.22 -2.64 -32.01
C ASP A 231 -7.16 -1.54 -32.15
N ASP A 232 -5.96 -1.92 -32.60
CA ASP A 232 -4.80 -1.03 -32.69
C ASP A 232 -5.03 0.12 -33.69
N ASP A 233 -5.74 -0.13 -34.79
CA ASP A 233 -6.03 0.91 -35.80
C ASP A 233 -6.95 2.00 -35.22
N VAL A 234 -7.90 1.60 -34.38
CA VAL A 234 -8.74 2.55 -33.64
C VAL A 234 -7.92 3.26 -32.57
N ALA A 235 -7.11 2.54 -31.79
CA ALA A 235 -6.28 3.12 -30.74
C ALA A 235 -5.33 4.20 -31.29
N ASP A 236 -4.68 3.94 -32.42
CA ASP A 236 -3.75 4.88 -33.08
C ASP A 236 -4.44 6.12 -33.65
N ALA A 237 -5.76 6.06 -33.89
CA ALA A 237 -6.56 7.16 -34.42
C ALA A 237 -7.24 8.02 -33.34
N ILE A 238 -7.29 7.55 -32.09
CA ILE A 238 -7.77 8.31 -30.95
C ILE A 238 -6.66 9.24 -30.45
N ASP A 239 -7.03 10.43 -29.98
CA ASP A 239 -6.07 11.37 -29.41
C ASP A 239 -5.40 10.73 -28.18
N PRO A 240 -4.06 10.68 -28.11
CA PRO A 240 -3.34 9.99 -27.05
C PRO A 240 -3.51 10.60 -25.65
N CYS A 241 -4.15 11.77 -25.52
CA CYS A 241 -4.53 12.29 -24.22
C CYS A 241 -5.76 11.60 -23.60
N PHE A 242 -6.50 10.78 -24.36
CA PHE A 242 -7.69 10.03 -23.94
C PHE A 242 -7.46 8.52 -23.88
#